data_AF-A0A938LWD0-F1
#
_entry.id   AF-A0A938LWD0-F1
#
_cell.length_a   1.000
_cell.length_b   1.000
_cell.length_c   1.000
_cell.angle_alpha   90.00
_cell.angle_beta   90.00
_cell.angle_gamma   90.00
#
_symmetry.space_group_name_H-M   'P 1'
#
loop_
_entity.id
_entity.type
_entity.pdbx_description
1 polymer ?
#
loop_
_entity_poly.entity_id
_entity_poly.type
_entity_poly.pdbx_seq_one_letter_code
_entity_poly.pdbx_strand_id
1 'polypeptide(L)' 'MRLRTRESGDRLAWFEYEGTVVTRTKRSHGSKDLPGHLIRQQLKLNQQELAGVLSCALEYDDYVSILKKKGLIVPAD' A
#
# COMPACT_ATOMS: atom_id res chain seq x y z
N MET A 1 -3.38 3.74 -12.51
CA MET A 1 -3.51 3.42 -11.07
C MET A 1 -4.91 3.78 -10.59
N ARG A 2 -5.76 2.82 -10.20
CA ARG A 2 -7.11 3.08 -9.66
C ARG A 2 -7.04 3.07 -8.14
N LEU A 3 -6.70 4.22 -7.55
CA LEU A 3 -6.69 4.40 -6.09
C LEU A 3 -8.08 4.88 -5.66
N ARG A 4 -8.82 4.07 -4.88
CA ARG A 4 -10.06 4.53 -4.23
C ARG A 4 -9.71 5.15 -2.88
N THR A 5 -10.28 6.31 -2.59
CA THR A 5 -10.14 7.00 -1.30
C THR A 5 -11.52 7.24 -0.69
N ARG A 6 -11.64 7.07 0.63
CA ARG A 6 -12.85 7.44 1.39
C ARG A 6 -12.43 8.30 2.58
N GLU A 7 -13.04 9.47 2.69
CA GLU A 7 -12.88 10.41 3.80
C GLU A 7 -14.06 10.18 4.77
N SER A 8 -13.78 9.67 5.97
CA SER A 8 -14.81 9.48 7.01
C SER A 8 -14.14 9.54 8.38
N GLY A 9 -13.69 10.74 8.80
CA GLY A 9 -12.84 10.93 9.98
C GLY A 9 -11.43 10.34 9.79
N ASP A 10 -11.31 9.09 9.41
CA ASP A 10 -10.07 8.46 8.98
C ASP A 10 -9.92 8.56 7.44
N ARG A 11 -8.69 8.81 6.96
CA ARG A 11 -8.33 8.67 5.55
C ARG A 11 -7.98 7.21 5.26
N LEU A 12 -8.79 6.59 4.43
CA LEU A 12 -8.59 5.22 3.98
C LEU A 12 -8.21 5.23 2.50
N ALA A 13 -7.15 4.52 2.14
CA ALA A 13 -6.82 4.27 0.74
C ALA A 13 -6.66 2.76 0.52
N TRP A 14 -7.20 2.30 -0.61
CA TRP A 14 -7.12 0.91 -1.04
C TRP A 14 -6.27 0.81 -2.30
N PHE A 15 -5.36 -0.17 -2.32
CA PHE A 15 -4.70 -0.59 -3.54
C PHE A 15 -5.52 -1.70 -4.17
N GLU A 16 -6.11 -1.40 -5.33
CA GLU A 16 -6.86 -2.35 -6.14
C GLU A 16 -5.99 -2.81 -7.32
N TYR A 17 -5.86 -4.12 -7.49
CA TYR A 17 -5.25 -4.75 -8.65
C TYR A 17 -6.31 -5.64 -9.33
N GLU A 18 -6.59 -5.38 -10.61
CA GLU A 18 -7.59 -6.11 -11.41
C GLU A 18 -8.99 -6.19 -10.76
N GLY A 19 -9.38 -5.16 -10.00
CA GLY A 19 -10.68 -5.11 -9.30
C GLY A 19 -10.71 -5.80 -7.94
N THR A 20 -9.59 -6.40 -7.51
CA THR A 20 -9.42 -6.99 -6.19
C THR A 20 -8.67 -6.02 -5.28
N VAL A 21 -9.18 -5.78 -4.08
CA VAL A 21 -8.48 -5.00 -3.05
C VAL A 21 -7.36 -5.86 -2.47
N VAL A 22 -6.10 -5.45 -2.67
CA VAL A 22 -4.91 -6.20 -2.23
C VAL A 22 -4.37 -5.66 -0.90
N THR A 23 -4.25 -4.32 -0.79
CA THR A 23 -3.79 -3.68 0.43
C THR A 23 -4.69 -2.50 0.82
N ARG A 24 -4.73 -2.19 2.12
CA ARG A 24 -5.50 -1.08 2.66
C ARG A 24 -4.61 -0.30 3.61
N THR A 25 -4.57 1.01 3.42
CA THR A 25 -3.95 1.94 4.35
C THR A 25 -5.02 2.71 5.11
N LYS A 26 -4.73 2.98 6.38
CA LYS A 26 -5.58 3.76 7.28
C LYS A 26 -4.72 4.82 7.97
N ARG A 27 -5.11 6.07 7.80
CA ARG A 27 -4.55 7.23 8.52
C ARG A 27 -5.66 7.90 9.31
N SER A 28 -5.57 7.87 10.63
CA SER A 28 -6.54 8.53 11.50
C SER A 28 -6.33 10.04 11.56
N HIS A 29 -7.42 10.81 11.68
CA HIS A 29 -7.38 12.29 11.68
C HIS A 29 -6.60 12.92 12.85
N GLY A 30 -6.43 12.20 13.95
CA GLY A 30 -6.12 12.80 15.26
C GLY A 30 -4.70 12.61 15.79
N SER A 31 -3.79 11.94 15.08
CA SER A 31 -2.45 11.65 15.63
C SER A 31 -1.33 12.00 14.67
N LYS A 32 -0.27 12.57 15.27
CA LYS A 32 1.08 12.82 14.72
C LYS A 32 1.59 11.64 13.90
N ASP A 33 2.48 11.93 12.95
CA ASP A 33 3.24 11.00 12.10
C ASP A 33 2.89 9.52 12.25
N LEU A 34 2.32 8.93 11.20
CA LEU A 34 2.18 7.48 11.12
C LEU A 34 3.58 6.86 11.22
N PRO A 35 3.92 6.14 12.30
CA PRO A 35 5.24 5.58 12.42
C PRO A 35 5.47 4.57 11.29
N GLY A 36 6.66 4.61 10.69
CA GLY A 36 6.97 3.86 9.46
C GLY A 36 6.72 2.36 9.55
N HIS A 37 6.80 1.76 10.75
CA HIS A 37 6.48 0.34 10.95
C HIS A 37 4.99 0.01 10.70
N LEU A 38 4.07 0.94 11.00
CA LEU A 38 2.64 0.78 10.69
C LEU A 38 2.39 0.91 9.19
N ILE A 39 3.04 1.87 8.52
CA ILE A 39 2.94 2.05 7.06
C ILE A 39 3.44 0.78 6.36
N ARG A 40 4.58 0.24 6.82
CA ARG A 40 5.17 -1.00 6.31
C ARG A 40 4.21 -2.18 6.42
N GLN A 41 3.57 -2.36 7.57
CA GLN A 41 2.61 -3.44 7.79
C GLN A 41 1.35 -3.29 6.92
N GLN A 42 0.85 -2.06 6.76
CA GLN A 42 -0.32 -1.77 5.93
C GLN A 42 -0.06 -2.03 4.44
N LEU A 43 1.12 -1.65 3.94
CA LEU A 43 1.53 -1.85 2.54
C LEU A 43 2.14 -3.22 2.24
N LYS A 44 2.32 -4.07 3.26
CA LYS A 44 2.96 -5.38 3.17
C LYS A 44 4.40 -5.32 2.63
N LEU A 45 5.11 -4.27 2.97
CA LEU A 45 6.50 -4.04 2.56
C LEU A 45 7.49 -4.52 3.64
N ASN A 46 8.76 -4.70 3.27
CA ASN A 46 9.87 -4.77 4.20
C ASN A 46 10.51 -3.37 4.34
N GLN A 47 11.60 -3.25 5.11
CA GLN A 47 12.22 -1.93 5.36
C GLN A 47 12.88 -1.32 4.13
N GLN A 48 13.54 -2.14 3.29
CA GLN A 48 14.17 -1.68 2.06
C GLN A 48 13.14 -1.26 1.01
N GLU A 49 12.09 -2.06 0.84
CA GLU A 49 10.99 -1.76 -0.09
C GLU A 49 10.23 -0.49 0.34
N LEU A 50 10.00 -0.29 1.65
CA LEU A 50 9.41 0.95 2.14
C LEU A 50 10.32 2.16 1.90
N ALA A 51 11.64 2.01 2.06
CA ALA A 51 12.58 3.09 1.76
C ALA A 51 12.51 3.50 0.28
N GLY A 52 12.38 2.52 -0.64
CA GLY A 52 12.17 2.78 -2.07
C GLY A 52 10.86 3.52 -2.38
N VAL A 53 9.77 3.17 -1.68
CA VAL A 53 8.50 3.90 -1.79
C VAL A 53 8.63 5.34 -1.29
N LEU A 54 9.26 5.53 -0.13
CA LEU A 54 9.43 6.86 0.48
C LEU A 54 10.35 7.76 -0.32
N SER A 55 11.32 7.20 -1.05
CA SER A 55 12.20 7.95 -1.95
C SER A 55 11.55 8.23 -3.33
N CYS A 56 10.27 7.89 -3.52
CA CYS A 56 9.58 7.93 -4.83
C CYS A 56 10.32 7.18 -5.94
N ALA A 57 11.17 6.21 -5.59
CA ALA A 57 11.99 5.45 -6.54
C ALA A 57 11.33 4.13 -6.96
N LEU A 58 10.09 3.89 -6.51
CA LEU A 58 9.38 2.65 -6.72
C LEU A 58 8.14 2.90 -7.57
N GLU A 59 8.13 2.32 -8.77
CA GLU A 59 7.02 2.50 -9.71
C GLU A 59 5.86 1.54 -9.42
N TYR A 60 4.74 1.75 -10.10
CA TYR A 60 3.54 0.91 -9.93
C TYR A 60 3.86 -0.58 -10.19
N ASP A 61 4.60 -0.88 -11.26
CA ASP A 61 4.93 -2.25 -11.65
C ASP A 61 5.91 -2.93 -10.68
N ASP A 62 6.81 -2.15 -10.06
CA ASP A 62 7.69 -2.64 -9.00
C ASP A 62 6.87 -3.05 -7.76
N TYR A 63 5.90 -2.21 -7.38
CA TYR A 63 5.04 -2.51 -6.23
C TYR A 63 4.19 -3.76 -6.48
N VAL A 64 3.60 -3.87 -7.68
CA VAL A 64 2.87 -5.06 -8.11
C VAL A 64 3.78 -6.30 -8.08
N SER A 65 5.01 -6.19 -8.58
CA SER A 65 5.97 -7.29 -8.60
C SER A 65 6.35 -7.76 -7.19
N ILE A 66 6.52 -6.84 -6.24
CA ILE A 66 6.73 -7.16 -4.82
C ILE A 66 5.54 -7.93 -4.26
N LEU A 67 4.32 -7.47 -4.52
CA LEU A 67 3.10 -8.09 -4.03
C LEU A 67 2.85 -9.48 -4.66
N LYS A 68 3.16 -9.66 -5.95
CA LYS A 68 3.14 -10.96 -6.65
C LYS A 68 4.16 -11.94 -6.06
N LYS A 69 5.41 -11.50 -5.86
CA LYS A 69 6.47 -12.32 -5.21
C LYS A 69 6.08 -12.79 -3.81
N LYS A 70 5.26 -12.00 -3.11
CA LYS A 70 4.73 -12.33 -1.78
C LYS A 70 3.45 -13.16 -1.81
N GLY A 71 2.94 -13.51 -3.00
CA GLY A 71 1.68 -14.24 -3.16
C GLY A 71 0.44 -13.44 -2.74
N LEU A 72 0.54 -12.12 -2.62
CA LEU A 72 -0.57 -11.24 -2.22
C LEU A 72 -1.42 -10.82 -3.42
N ILE A 73 -0.83 -10.84 -4.61
CA ILE A 73 -1.54 -10.75 -5.88
C ILE A 73 -1.45 -12.13 -6.51
N VAL A 74 -2.60 -12.76 -6.71
CA VAL A 74 -2.72 -13.94 -7.54
C VAL A 74 -3.15 -13.43 -8.92
N PRO A 75 -2.35 -13.61 -9.98
CA PRO A 75 -2.82 -13.29 -11.32
C PRO A 75 -4.05 -14.15 -11.64
N ALA A 76 -5.08 -13.55 -12.23
CA ALA A 76 -6.15 -14.34 -12.82
C ALA A 76 -5.53 -15.13 -13.98
N ASP A 77 -5.63 -16.47 -13.92
CA ASP A 77 -5.25 -17.38 -15.02
C ASP A 77 -6.04 -17.05 -16.32
#